data_AF-A0AA44URE0-F1
#
_entry.id   AF-A0AA44URE0-F1
#
_cell.length_a   1.000
_cell.length_b   1.000
_cell.length_c   1.000
_cell.angle_alpha   90.00
_cell.angle_beta   90.00
_cell.angle_gamma   90.00
#
_symmetry.space_group_name_H-M   'P 1'
#
loop_
_entity.id
_entity.type
_entity.pdbx_description
1 polymer ?
#
loop_
_entity_poly.entity_id
_entity_poly.type
_entity_poly.pdbx_seq_one_letter_code
_entity_poly.pdbx_strand_id
1 'polypeptide(L)'
;MTPTLMWEARAADGRRDELLAHVREQAAVALAGAERHELFVADGGRVVVIAVGVPAGTTLPEPPGELLARPPHSWGFDRVGP
;
A
#
# COMPACT_ATOMS: atom_id res chain seq x y z
N MET A 1 -3.89 -10.04 -18.71
CA MET A 1 -4.22 -8.96 -17.75
C MET A 1 -4.11 -9.57 -16.37
N THR A 2 -3.31 -8.97 -15.49
CA THR A 2 -3.04 -9.50 -14.15
C THR A 2 -3.59 -8.53 -13.10
N PRO A 3 -4.51 -8.97 -12.23
CA PRO A 3 -5.08 -8.10 -11.20
C PRO A 3 -4.00 -7.49 -10.31
N THR A 4 -4.13 -6.19 -10.08
CA THR A 4 -3.15 -5.37 -9.37
C THR A 4 -3.86 -4.44 -8.39
N LEU A 5 -3.30 -4.31 -7.20
CA LEU A 5 -3.72 -3.38 -6.16
C LEU A 5 -2.85 -2.12 -6.23
N MET A 6 -3.48 -0.94 -6.15
CA MET A 6 -2.86 0.29 -5.67
C MET A 6 -3.41 0.60 -4.27
N TRP A 7 -2.53 0.82 -3.30
CA TRP A 7 -2.89 1.36 -2.00
C TRP A 7 -2.01 2.57 -1.64
N GLU A 8 -2.60 3.66 -1.13
CA GLU A 8 -1.92 4.89 -0.70
C GLU A 8 -2.33 5.28 0.71
N ALA A 9 -1.38 5.68 1.54
CA ALA A 9 -1.64 6.44 2.75
C ALA A 9 -0.75 7.67 2.82
N ARG A 10 -1.29 8.72 3.44
CA ARG A 10 -0.55 9.93 3.76
C ARG A 10 -0.30 9.98 5.26
N ALA A 11 0.97 10.09 5.64
CA ALA A 11 1.37 10.19 7.03
C ALA A 11 0.97 11.53 7.65
N ALA A 12 0.72 11.51 8.96
CA ALA A 12 0.76 12.71 9.78
C ALA A 12 2.15 13.38 9.70
N ASP A 13 2.21 14.68 9.99
CA ASP A 13 3.43 15.47 9.85
C ASP A 13 4.60 14.87 10.64
N GLY A 14 5.71 14.62 9.94
CA GLY A 14 6.91 14.00 10.52
C GLY A 14 6.84 12.48 10.75
N ARG A 15 5.71 11.81 10.48
CA ARG A 15 5.50 10.38 10.80
C ARG A 15 5.66 9.43 9.60
N ARG A 16 6.19 9.90 8.47
CA ARG A 16 6.31 9.09 7.23
C ARG A 16 7.07 7.78 7.46
N ASP A 17 8.19 7.85 8.17
CA ASP A 17 9.06 6.68 8.32
C ASP A 17 8.44 5.63 9.26
N GLU A 18 7.66 6.07 10.27
CA GLU A 18 6.87 5.19 11.13
C GLU A 18 5.71 4.54 10.35
N LEU A 19 4.99 5.32 9.54
CA LEU A 19 3.97 4.78 8.64
C LEU A 19 4.57 3.75 7.68
N LEU A 20 5.74 4.03 7.09
CA LEU A 20 6.42 3.11 6.18
C LEU A 20 6.79 1.79 6.88
N ALA A 21 7.31 1.85 8.10
CA ALA A 21 7.63 0.66 8.88
C ALA A 21 6.38 -0.19 9.14
N HIS A 22 5.29 0.43 9.58
CA HIS A 22 4.01 -0.24 9.82
C HIS A 22 3.44 -0.87 8.54
N VAL A 23 3.40 -0.12 7.44
CA VAL A 23 2.89 -0.61 6.15
C VAL A 23 3.73 -1.76 5.61
N ARG A 24 5.05 -1.76 5.82
CA ARG A 24 5.94 -2.86 5.41
C ARG A 24 5.57 -4.17 6.11
N GLU A 25 5.29 -4.14 7.41
CA GLU A 25 4.88 -5.33 8.16
C GLU A 25 3.50 -5.83 7.71
N GLN A 26 2.54 -4.93 7.51
CA GLN A 26 1.21 -5.28 7.00
C GLN A 26 1.27 -5.89 5.59
N ALA A 27 2.05 -5.27 4.69
CA ALA A 27 2.22 -5.73 3.32
C ALA A 27 2.85 -7.13 3.28
N ALA A 28 3.86 -7.41 4.12
CA ALA A 28 4.50 -8.71 4.19
C ALA A 28 3.51 -9.86 4.51
N VAL A 29 2.50 -9.59 5.33
CA VAL A 29 1.46 -10.58 5.67
C VAL A 29 0.34 -10.59 4.62
N ALA A 30 -0.23 -9.44 4.30
CA ALA A 30 -1.40 -9.34 3.43
C ALA A 30 -1.11 -9.69 1.96
N LEU A 31 0.15 -9.54 1.52
CA LEU A 31 0.58 -9.73 0.13
C LEU A 31 1.53 -10.92 -0.03
N ALA A 32 1.60 -11.84 0.94
CA ALA A 32 2.49 -13.00 0.90
C ALA A 32 2.29 -13.90 -0.34
N GLY A 33 1.10 -13.90 -0.93
CA GLY A 33 0.77 -14.64 -2.16
C GLY A 33 0.85 -13.81 -3.45
N ALA A 34 1.25 -12.54 -3.38
CA ALA A 34 1.36 -11.69 -4.56
C ALA A 34 2.54 -12.15 -5.45
N GLU A 35 2.40 -12.00 -6.77
CA GLU A 35 3.49 -12.23 -7.73
C GLU A 35 4.65 -11.26 -7.48
N ARG A 36 4.29 -10.00 -7.19
CA ARG A 36 5.22 -8.92 -6.86
C ARG A 36 4.51 -7.89 -6.01
N HIS A 37 5.19 -7.34 -5.01
CA HIS A 37 4.73 -6.12 -4.36
C HIS A 37 5.92 -5.19 -4.10
N GLU A 38 5.67 -3.89 -4.25
CA GLU A 38 6.67 -2.85 -4.13
C GLU A 38 6.12 -1.71 -3.28
N LEU A 39 6.99 -1.12 -2.45
CA LEU A 39 6.68 0.01 -1.58
C LEU A 39 7.41 1.24 -2.09
N PHE A 40 6.69 2.34 -2.20
CA PHE A 40 7.20 3.62 -2.65
C PHE A 40 6.91 4.69 -1.60
N VAL A 41 7.77 5.70 -1.53
CA VAL A 41 7.52 6.92 -0.79
C VAL A 41 7.43 8.09 -1.76
N ALA A 42 6.61 9.08 -1.43
CA ALA A 42 6.53 10.32 -2.20
C ALA A 42 6.46 11.55 -1.29
N ASP A 43 6.59 12.72 -1.90
CA ASP A 43 6.44 14.00 -1.21
C ASP A 43 5.10 14.11 -0.48
N GLY A 44 5.07 14.95 0.56
CA GLY A 44 3.89 15.14 1.40
C GLY A 44 3.60 13.98 2.35
N GLY A 45 4.59 13.13 2.63
CA GLY A 45 4.50 12.05 3.62
C GLY A 45 3.78 10.80 3.11
N ARG A 46 3.77 10.56 1.80
CA ARG A 46 3.00 9.43 1.22
C ARG A 46 3.79 8.14 1.25
N VAL A 47 3.07 7.05 1.53
CA VAL A 47 3.50 5.67 1.36
C VAL A 47 2.54 5.01 0.38
N VAL A 48 3.08 4.36 -0.63
CA VAL A 48 2.32 3.70 -1.70
C VAL A 48 2.75 2.25 -1.78
N VAL A 49 1.77 1.36 -1.93
CA VAL A 49 2.00 -0.06 -2.23
C VAL A 49 1.36 -0.39 -3.57
N ILE A 50 2.12 -1.04 -4.44
CA ILE A 50 1.58 -1.65 -5.66
C ILE A 50 1.84 -3.14 -5.58
N ALA A 51 0.80 -3.96 -5.77
CA ALA A 51 0.89 -5.40 -5.66
C ALA A 51 0.21 -6.11 -6.84
N VAL A 52 0.95 -6.95 -7.55
CA VAL A 52 0.52 -7.66 -8.77
C VAL A 52 0.21 -9.11 -8.43
N GLY A 53 -0.80 -9.68 -9.10
CA GLY A 53 -1.17 -11.09 -8.95
C GLY A 53 -1.94 -11.36 -7.66
N VAL A 54 -2.63 -10.34 -7.15
CA VAL A 54 -3.47 -10.44 -5.95
C VAL A 54 -4.92 -10.73 -6.34
N PRO A 55 -5.74 -11.37 -5.50
CA PRO A 55 -7.18 -11.47 -5.75
C PRO A 55 -7.84 -10.10 -5.98
N ALA A 56 -8.84 -10.06 -6.86
CA ALA A 56 -9.60 -8.82 -7.08
C ALA A 56 -10.28 -8.38 -5.78
N GLY A 57 -10.14 -7.09 -5.42
CA GLY A 57 -10.66 -6.55 -4.17
C GLY A 57 -9.73 -6.70 -2.95
N THR A 58 -8.53 -7.27 -3.11
CA THR A 58 -7.50 -7.21 -2.06
C THR A 58 -7.21 -5.75 -1.69
N THR A 59 -7.01 -5.48 -0.40
CA THR A 59 -6.58 -4.19 0.15
C THR A 59 -5.62 -4.44 1.32
N LEU A 60 -4.96 -3.39 1.82
CA LEU A 60 -4.19 -3.46 3.05
C LEU A 60 -5.02 -3.04 4.27
N PRO A 61 -4.76 -3.60 5.47
CA PRO A 61 -5.40 -3.14 6.69
C PRO A 61 -5.06 -1.67 6.99
N GLU A 62 -5.98 -0.94 7.59
CA GLU A 62 -5.75 0.47 7.93
C GLU A 62 -4.69 0.61 9.04
N PRO A 63 -3.69 1.50 8.88
CA PRO A 63 -2.73 1.83 9.92
C PRO A 63 -3.40 2.52 11.13
N PRO A 64 -2.71 2.55 12.30
CA PRO A 64 -3.14 3.37 13.43
C PRO A 64 -3.40 4.82 13.01
N GLY A 65 -4.54 5.38 13.44
CA GLY A 65 -5.01 6.68 12.97
C GLY A 65 -4.06 7.83 13.27
N GLU A 66 -3.25 7.74 14.33
CA GLU A 66 -2.23 8.71 14.70
C GLU A 66 -1.05 8.78 13.70
N LEU A 67 -0.87 7.75 12.88
CA LEU A 67 0.11 7.75 11.79
C LEU A 67 -0.45 8.41 10.53
N LEU A 68 -1.76 8.66 10.45
CA LEU A 68 -2.45 9.06 9.22
C LEU A 68 -2.88 10.53 9.28
N ALA A 69 -2.64 11.26 8.19
CA ALA A 69 -3.24 12.58 7.98
C ALA A 69 -4.68 12.49 7.44
N ARG A 70 -5.04 11.34 6.86
CA ARG A 70 -6.37 11.01 6.32
C ARG A 70 -6.49 9.49 6.09
N PRO A 71 -7.71 8.95 5.93
CA PRO A 71 -7.91 7.55 5.59
C PRO A 71 -7.15 7.14 4.30
N PRO A 72 -6.64 5.89 4.22
CA PRO A 72 -5.97 5.40 3.03
C PRO A 72 -6.92 5.31 1.82
N HIS A 73 -6.34 5.39 0.62
CA HIS A 73 -7.04 5.12 -0.63
C HIS A 73 -6.59 3.79 -1.23
N SER A 74 -7.51 3.07 -1.87
CA SER A 74 -7.26 1.75 -2.42
C SER A 74 -8.10 1.53 -3.67
N TRP A 75 -7.50 1.03 -4.76
CA TRP A 75 -8.23 0.63 -5.95
C TRP A 75 -7.51 -0.48 -6.71
N GLY A 76 -8.31 -1.29 -7.44
CA GLY A 76 -7.81 -2.33 -8.32
C GLY A 76 -7.63 -1.83 -9.76
N PHE A 77 -6.69 -2.44 -10.48
CA PHE A 77 -6.48 -2.27 -11.91
C PHE A 77 -5.74 -3.50 -12.48
N ASP A 78 -5.60 -3.59 -13.79
CA ASP A 78 -4.95 -4.73 -14.44
C ASP A 78 -3.61 -4.37 -15.07
N ARG A 79 -2.58 -5.15 -14.77
CA ARG A 79 -1.30 -5.10 -15.50
C ARG A 79 -1.47 -5.79 -16.86
N VAL A 80 -1.15 -5.07 -17.94
CA VAL A 80 -1.32 -5.55 -19.33
C VAL A 80 -0.05 -6.14 -19.95
N GLY A 81 1.12 -5.89 -19.36
CA GLY A 81 2.42 -6.42 -19.81
C GLY A 81 3.42 -6.51 -18.65
N PRO A 82 4.58 -7.17 -18.85
CA PRO A 82 5.64 -7.24 -17.86
C PRO A 82 6.13 -5.86 -17.43
#